data_AF-A0A2D6LLQ5-F1
#
_entry.id   AF-A0A2D6LLQ5-F1
#
_cell.length_a   1.000
_cell.length_b   1.000
_cell.length_c   1.000
_cell.angle_alpha   90.00
_cell.angle_beta   90.00
_cell.angle_gamma   90.00
#
_symmetry.space_group_name_H-M   'P 1'
#
loop_
_entity.id
_entity.type
_entity.pdbx_description
1 polymer ?
#
loop_
_entity_poly.entity_id
_entity_poly.type
_entity_poly.pdbx_seq_one_letter_code
_entity_poly.pdbx_strand_id
1 'polypeptide(L)'
;MPTKVTLQTGATIDRVERRGADELQRYIRLLFGFTLPVSTQPVRSGIVISIGTPQSNPPLARKADRHELGDQDYAVRRVSPGRLEICGGSPPAVLWGVYELIEQW
;
A
#
# COMPACT_ATOMS: atom_id res chain seq x y z
N MET A 1 24.26 3.05 4.46
CA MET A 1 23.21 2.61 5.40
C MET A 1 22.14 1.89 4.61
N PRO A 2 21.57 0.76 5.09
CA PRO A 2 20.48 0.10 4.38
C PRO A 2 19.31 1.08 4.24
N THR A 3 18.78 1.21 3.03
CA THR A 3 17.64 2.09 2.76
C THR A 3 16.42 1.57 3.52
N LYS A 4 15.92 2.36 4.49
CA LYS A 4 14.75 1.98 5.28
C LYS A 4 13.49 1.98 4.39
N VAL A 5 12.89 0.81 4.22
CA VAL A 5 11.59 0.63 3.55
C VAL A 5 10.51 0.51 4.62
N THR A 6 9.39 1.23 4.49
CA THR A 6 8.28 1.22 5.47
C THR A 6 6.96 0.98 4.75
N LEU A 7 6.10 0.14 5.33
CA LEU A 7 4.72 -0.02 4.90
C LEU A 7 3.85 0.98 5.67
N GLN A 8 3.18 1.88 4.95
CA GLN A 8 2.28 2.86 5.55
C GLN A 8 0.82 2.44 5.34
N THR A 9 0.08 2.37 6.43
CA THR A 9 -1.37 2.13 6.42
C THR A 9 -2.12 3.35 6.95
N GLY A 10 -3.44 3.31 6.79
CA GLY A 10 -4.35 4.17 7.55
C GLY A 10 -4.27 3.97 9.06
N ALA A 11 -4.73 4.98 9.82
CA ALA A 11 -4.91 4.86 11.27
C ALA A 11 -6.05 3.89 11.63
N THR A 12 -7.11 3.90 10.82
CA THR A 12 -8.23 2.97 10.90
C THR A 12 -8.15 2.07 9.67
N ILE A 13 -7.67 0.84 9.85
CA ILE A 13 -7.50 -0.12 8.76
C ILE A 13 -8.59 -1.20 8.81
N ASP A 14 -9.22 -1.44 7.67
CA ASP A 14 -10.18 -2.55 7.50
C ASP A 14 -9.49 -3.91 7.67
N ARG A 15 -10.25 -4.95 8.06
CA ARG A 15 -9.70 -6.30 8.25
C ARG A 15 -9.09 -6.87 6.96
N VAL A 16 -9.68 -6.58 5.80
CA VAL A 16 -9.19 -7.05 4.48
C VAL A 16 -7.94 -6.28 4.06
N GLU A 17 -7.91 -4.96 4.28
CA GLU A 17 -6.71 -4.14 4.04
C GLU A 17 -5.54 -4.60 4.93
N ARG A 18 -5.81 -4.91 6.20
CA ARG A 18 -4.81 -5.47 7.12
C ARG A 18 -4.28 -6.80 6.60
N ARG A 19 -5.16 -7.68 6.13
CA ARG A 19 -4.77 -8.94 5.51
C ARG A 19 -3.84 -8.71 4.31
N GLY A 20 -4.13 -7.71 3.47
CA GLY A 20 -3.26 -7.32 2.37
C GLY A 20 -1.89 -6.82 2.84
N ALA A 21 -1.84 -5.98 3.87
CA ALA A 21 -0.58 -5.52 4.46
C ALA A 21 0.27 -6.68 5.02
N ASP A 22 -0.38 -7.63 5.72
CA ASP A 22 0.28 -8.81 6.30
C ASP A 22 0.81 -9.75 5.19
N GLU A 23 0.04 -9.97 4.13
CA GLU A 23 0.48 -10.77 2.97
C GLU A 23 1.66 -10.12 2.26
N LEU A 24 1.59 -8.81 2.00
CA LEU A 24 2.72 -8.09 1.39
C LEU A 24 3.99 -8.21 2.25
N GLN A 25 3.90 -8.03 3.57
CA GLN A 25 5.03 -8.25 4.47
C GLN A 25 5.56 -9.68 4.41
N ARG A 26 4.67 -10.67 4.39
CA ARG A 26 5.02 -12.09 4.29
C ARG A 26 5.81 -12.36 3.01
N TYR A 27 5.32 -11.89 1.87
CA TYR A 27 6.00 -12.09 0.59
C TYR A 27 7.30 -11.30 0.47
N ILE A 28 7.38 -10.06 0.97
CA ILE A 28 8.65 -9.31 1.06
C ILE A 28 9.68 -10.10 1.86
N ARG A 29 9.27 -10.70 2.99
CA ARG A 29 10.17 -11.52 3.81
C ARG A 29 10.63 -12.78 3.08
N LEU A 30 9.73 -13.44 2.36
CA LEU A 30 10.06 -14.66 1.60
C LEU A 30 11.01 -14.36 0.42
N LEU A 31 10.76 -13.27 -0.31
CA LEU A 31 11.54 -12.89 -1.50
C LEU A 31 12.87 -12.21 -1.15
N PHE A 32 12.88 -11.35 -0.13
CA PHE A 32 14.00 -10.44 0.15
C PHE A 32 14.61 -10.60 1.54
N GLY A 33 14.07 -11.46 2.41
CA GLY A 33 14.67 -11.80 3.70
C GLY A 33 14.50 -10.76 4.82
N PHE A 34 13.71 -9.70 4.62
CA PHE A 34 13.44 -8.70 5.66
C PHE A 34 11.94 -8.43 5.85
N THR A 35 11.56 -7.90 7.01
CA THR A 35 10.17 -7.53 7.31
C THR A 35 10.05 -6.00 7.30
N LEU A 36 9.05 -5.48 6.59
CA LEU A 36 8.78 -4.05 6.58
C LEU A 36 8.26 -3.60 7.95
N PRO A 37 8.78 -2.55 8.60
CA PRO A 37 8.03 -1.89 9.66
C PRO A 37 6.71 -1.33 9.12
N VAL A 38 5.62 -1.49 9.87
CA VAL A 38 4.32 -0.87 9.58
C VAL A 38 4.21 0.45 10.33
N SER A 39 3.75 1.50 9.66
CA SER A 39 3.42 2.80 10.26
C SER A 39 1.99 3.18 9.92
N THR A 40 1.21 3.55 10.94
CA THR A 40 -0.11 4.16 10.77
C THR A 40 -0.04 5.68 10.64
N GLN A 41 1.15 6.26 10.84
CA GLN A 41 1.41 7.69 10.68
C GLN A 41 2.08 7.97 9.33
N PRO A 42 1.86 9.16 8.74
CA PRO A 42 2.53 9.56 7.51
C PRO A 42 4.06 9.52 7.63
N VAL A 43 4.71 8.74 6.77
CA VAL A 43 6.16 8.57 6.74
C VAL A 43 6.78 9.51 5.70
N ARG A 44 7.65 10.42 6.14
CA ARG A 44 8.22 11.46 5.27
C ARG A 44 9.55 11.11 4.62
N SER A 45 10.29 10.13 5.15
CA SER A 45 11.66 9.78 4.69
C SER A 45 11.79 8.29 4.36
N GLY A 46 12.89 7.91 3.69
CA GLY A 46 13.13 6.52 3.26
C GLY A 46 12.29 6.11 2.06
N ILE A 47 12.13 4.80 1.83
CA ILE A 47 11.19 4.24 0.85
C ILE A 47 9.89 3.92 1.58
N VAL A 48 8.76 4.26 0.98
CA VAL A 48 7.42 4.04 1.56
C VAL A 48 6.54 3.34 0.53
N ILE A 49 5.89 2.27 0.98
CA ILE A 49 4.79 1.63 0.27
C ILE A 49 3.52 1.98 1.05
N SER A 50 2.60 2.70 0.45
CA SER A 50 1.32 3.07 1.08
C SER A 50 0.22 2.13 0.59
N ILE A 51 -0.60 1.61 1.50
CA ILE A 51 -1.71 0.69 1.20
C ILE A 51 -3.01 1.17 1.85
N GLY A 52 -4.14 1.02 1.16
CA GLY A 52 -5.48 1.26 1.70
C GLY A 52 -6.44 1.85 0.67
N THR A 53 -7.58 2.32 1.16
CA THR A 53 -8.53 3.14 0.41
C THR A 53 -8.28 4.63 0.69
N PRO A 54 -8.79 5.56 -0.14
CA PRO A 54 -8.75 7.00 0.18
C PRO A 54 -9.39 7.34 1.54
N GLN A 55 -10.36 6.55 1.99
CA GLN A 55 -11.07 6.71 3.26
C GLN A 55 -10.23 6.19 4.44
N SER A 56 -9.60 5.01 4.31
CA SER A 56 -8.80 4.43 5.39
C SER A 56 -7.42 5.08 5.50
N ASN A 57 -6.80 5.44 4.38
CA ASN A 57 -5.47 6.05 4.29
C ASN A 57 -5.54 7.35 3.47
N PRO A 58 -5.97 8.48 4.06
CA PRO A 58 -6.20 9.75 3.37
C PRO A 58 -5.06 10.29 2.50
N PRO A 59 -3.77 10.05 2.80
CA PRO A 59 -2.68 10.36 1.87
C PRO A 59 -2.81 9.74 0.47
N LEU A 60 -3.57 8.65 0.30
CA LEU A 60 -3.87 8.03 -1.00
C LEU A 60 -4.94 8.78 -1.80
N ALA A 61 -5.72 9.65 -1.15
CA ALA A 61 -6.72 10.48 -1.80
C ALA A 61 -6.02 11.55 -2.65
N ARG A 62 -6.00 11.35 -3.97
CA ARG A 62 -5.46 12.35 -4.89
C ARG A 62 -6.55 13.33 -5.31
N LYS A 63 -6.22 14.62 -5.25
CA LYS A 63 -7.07 15.71 -5.77
C LYS A 63 -7.05 15.84 -7.31
N ALA A 64 -6.17 15.12 -8.00
CA ALA A 64 -5.84 15.37 -9.42
C ALA A 64 -6.17 14.21 -10.38
N ASP A 65 -6.54 13.03 -9.88
CA ASP A 65 -6.98 11.94 -10.76
C ASP A 65 -8.47 12.11 -11.07
N ARG A 66 -8.77 12.36 -12.36
CA ARG A 66 -10.14 12.63 -12.85
C ARG A 66 -11.07 11.41 -12.85
N HIS A 67 -10.56 10.22 -12.52
CA HIS A 67 -11.37 9.01 -12.37
C HIS A 67 -11.23 8.54 -10.92
N GLU A 68 -12.31 8.69 -10.16
CA GLU A 68 -12.46 8.01 -8.89
C GLU A 68 -12.41 6.50 -9.15
N LEU A 69 -11.64 5.76 -8.35
CA LEU A 69 -11.64 4.30 -8.41
C LEU A 69 -13.05 3.81 -8.03
N GLY A 70 -13.67 3.01 -8.89
CA GLY A 70 -14.89 2.31 -8.51
C GLY A 70 -14.59 1.26 -7.43
N ASP A 71 -15.62 0.74 -6.77
CA ASP A 71 -15.48 -0.21 -5.67
C ASP A 71 -14.62 -1.45 -6.02
N GLN A 72 -14.60 -1.86 -7.29
CA GLN A 72 -13.86 -3.03 -7.76
C GLN A 72 -12.53 -2.69 -8.42
N ASP A 73 -12.20 -1.40 -8.52
CA ASP A 73 -10.97 -0.92 -9.15
C ASP A 73 -9.85 -0.76 -8.13
N TYR A 74 -8.63 -0.98 -8.59
CA TYR A 74 -7.42 -0.70 -7.81
C TYR A 74 -6.34 -0.08 -8.71
N ALA A 75 -5.38 0.58 -8.07
CA ALA A 75 -4.21 1.14 -8.71
C ALA A 75 -2.95 0.78 -7.92
N VAL A 76 -1.99 0.16 -8.61
CA VAL A 76 -0.61 -0.01 -8.14
C VAL A 76 0.27 0.97 -8.91
N ARG A 77 0.84 1.96 -8.22
CA ARG A 77 1.53 3.06 -8.91
C ARG A 77 2.71 3.59 -8.14
N ARG A 78 3.78 3.91 -8.87
CA ARG A 78 4.90 4.67 -8.34
C ARG A 78 4.61 6.16 -8.47
N VAL A 79 4.55 6.86 -7.35
CA VAL A 79 4.15 8.28 -7.32
C VAL A 79 5.33 9.23 -7.27
N SER A 80 6.47 8.75 -6.78
CA SER A 80 7.76 9.44 -6.85
C SER A 80 8.89 8.41 -6.65
N PRO A 81 10.16 8.79 -6.79
CA PRO A 81 11.26 7.96 -6.30
C PRO A 81 11.04 7.60 -4.82
N GLY A 82 11.11 6.30 -4.51
CA GLY A 82 10.90 5.78 -3.15
C GLY A 82 9.45 5.84 -2.64
N ARG A 83 8.45 6.08 -3.48
CA ARG A 83 7.03 6.08 -3.07
C ARG A 83 6.21 5.20 -4.01
N LEU A 84 5.67 4.11 -3.47
CA LEU A 84 4.74 3.21 -4.14
C LEU A 84 3.39 3.29 -3.42
N GLU A 85 2.30 3.31 -4.17
CA GLU A 85 0.94 3.30 -3.65
C GLU A 85 0.20 2.08 -4.19
N ILE A 86 -0.55 1.42 -3.30
CA ILE A 86 -1.55 0.39 -3.60
C ILE A 86 -2.88 0.94 -3.08
N CYS A 87 -3.69 1.48 -3.97
CA CYS A 87 -4.96 2.13 -3.64
C CYS A 87 -6.11 1.34 -4.24
N GLY A 88 -7.11 0.98 -3.45
CA GLY A 88 -8.35 0.35 -3.92
C GLY A 88 -9.54 1.27 -3.75
N GLY A 89 -10.59 1.09 -4.56
CA GLY A 89 -11.89 1.71 -4.30
C GLY A 89 -12.64 1.07 -3.12
N SER A 90 -12.30 -0.17 -2.76
CA SER A 90 -12.82 -0.89 -1.60
C SER A 90 -11.75 -1.76 -0.91
N PRO A 91 -11.98 -2.25 0.32
CA PRO A 91 -11.02 -3.13 1.01
C PRO A 91 -10.65 -4.41 0.23
N PRO A 92 -11.57 -5.13 -0.44
CA PRO A 92 -11.20 -6.23 -1.35
C PRO A 92 -10.30 -5.81 -2.50
N ALA A 93 -10.56 -4.66 -3.13
CA ALA A 93 -9.76 -4.17 -4.25
C ALA A 93 -8.32 -3.84 -3.82
N VAL A 94 -8.11 -3.38 -2.59
CA VAL A 94 -6.77 -3.21 -2.01
C VAL A 94 -6.00 -4.54 -1.97
N LEU A 95 -6.66 -5.62 -1.53
CA LEU A 95 -6.04 -6.95 -1.47
C LEU A 95 -5.69 -7.47 -2.87
N TRP A 96 -6.52 -7.20 -3.88
CA TRP A 96 -6.21 -7.54 -5.26
C TRP A 96 -4.98 -6.79 -5.78
N GLY A 97 -4.89 -5.49 -5.51
CA GLY A 97 -3.70 -4.71 -5.87
C GLY A 97 -2.43 -5.19 -5.17
N VAL A 98 -2.53 -5.73 -3.94
CA VAL A 98 -1.42 -6.40 -3.27
C VAL A 98 -0.99 -7.66 -4.01
N TYR A 99 -1.93 -8.53 -4.37
CA TYR A 99 -1.61 -9.77 -5.08
C TYR A 99 -1.07 -9.51 -6.48
N GLU A 100 -1.63 -8.54 -7.22
CA GLU A 100 -1.08 -8.10 -8.51
C GLU A 100 0.39 -7.69 -8.36
N LEU A 101 0.74 -6.89 -7.35
CA LEU A 101 2.13 -6.51 -7.12
C LEU A 101 3.04 -7.72 -6.81
N ILE A 102 2.53 -8.69 -6.03
CA ILE A 102 3.27 -9.89 -5.65
C ILE A 102 3.51 -10.80 -6.86
N GLU A 103 2.53 -10.97 -7.73
CA GLU A 103 2.59 -11.85 -8.91
C GLU A 103 3.60 -11.39 -9.97
N GLN A 104 3.99 -10.11 -9.95
CA GLN A 104 5.00 -9.56 -10.84
C GLN A 104 6.45 -9.90 -10.43
N TRP A 105 6.65 -10.73 -9.39
CA TRP A 105 7.96 -11.18 -8.87
C TRP A 105 8.08 -12.70 -8.78
#